data_AF-A0A150J8V9-F1
#
_entry.id   AF-A0A150J8V9-F1
#
_cell.length_a   1.000
_cell.length_b   1.000
_cell.length_c   1.000
_cell.angle_alpha   90.00
_cell.angle_beta   90.00
_cell.angle_gamma   90.00
#
_symmetry.space_group_name_H-M   'P 1'
#
loop_
_entity.id
_entity.type
_entity.pdbx_description
1 polymer ?
#
loop_
_entity_poly.entity_id
_entity_poly.type
_entity_poly.pdbx_seq_one_letter_code
_entity_poly.pdbx_strand_id
1 'polypeptide(L)'
;MGYKAQFHPGTSDPSKNRKKYMDPAYKLQKIRSVSDEDVVRVLGHRQPGEDYKSVHPPLEEMGEPECPIRELVEPTPGAKAGDRIRYVQFTDSVYFAPISPYQRSWMYSYRYRGMDSGTLSGRHVVEARERDVEAIAKELIESETFDAARTGIRGRTVHGHALRLDENGIMFDAMQRYVFDKSTGEVKYVKDMVGEPVPAPISVGKPLSENELKTRTTIYRADGITIKQDAEVLQMVQNVHWERSFGGFEPFKEAKF
;
A
#
# COMPACT_ATOMS: atom_id res chain seq x y z
N MET A 1 3.68 -27.41 18.97
CA MET A 1 3.85 -27.16 17.51
C MET A 1 3.59 -25.70 17.26
N GLY A 2 4.49 -24.99 16.58
CA GLY A 2 4.27 -23.59 16.20
C GLY A 2 3.26 -23.48 15.05
N TYR A 3 2.39 -22.48 15.07
CA TYR A 3 1.47 -22.20 13.96
C TYR A 3 2.24 -21.61 12.77
N LYS A 4 2.06 -22.17 11.57
CA LYS A 4 2.61 -21.65 10.31
C LYS A 4 1.51 -20.96 9.52
N ALA A 5 1.61 -19.63 9.38
CA ALA A 5 0.65 -18.85 8.61
C ALA A 5 0.65 -19.26 7.12
N GLN A 6 -0.55 -19.32 6.52
CA GLN A 6 -0.75 -19.68 5.11
C GLN A 6 -1.01 -18.47 4.20
N PHE A 7 -1.40 -17.33 4.80
CA PHE A 7 -1.66 -16.02 4.19
C PHE A 7 -2.81 -15.95 3.17
N HIS A 8 -2.72 -16.64 2.04
CA HIS A 8 -3.70 -16.58 0.94
C HIS A 8 -3.80 -17.96 0.26
N PRO A 9 -4.93 -18.38 -0.34
CA PRO A 9 -4.98 -19.62 -1.13
C PRO A 9 -4.28 -19.48 -2.51
N GLY A 10 -4.09 -20.58 -3.23
CA GLY A 10 -3.77 -20.57 -4.66
C GLY A 10 -2.31 -20.77 -5.02
N THR A 11 -2.09 -21.15 -6.28
CA THR A 11 -0.77 -21.56 -6.80
C THR A 11 -0.30 -20.75 -8.00
N SER A 12 -1.14 -19.86 -8.54
CA SER A 12 -0.75 -18.97 -9.63
C SER A 12 0.22 -17.88 -9.16
N ASP A 13 0.89 -17.21 -10.09
CA ASP A 13 1.85 -16.16 -9.74
C ASP A 13 1.21 -14.97 -9.00
N PRO A 14 0.01 -14.47 -9.35
CA PRO A 14 -0.70 -13.51 -8.51
C PRO A 14 -0.89 -14.01 -7.08
N SER A 15 -1.35 -15.26 -6.86
CA SER A 15 -1.50 -15.84 -5.52
C SER A 15 -0.18 -15.95 -4.76
N LYS A 16 0.90 -16.38 -5.41
CA LYS A 16 2.24 -16.43 -4.81
C LYS A 16 2.72 -15.05 -4.41
N ASN A 17 2.53 -14.03 -5.25
CA ASN A 17 2.87 -12.65 -4.92
C ASN A 17 2.05 -12.12 -3.74
N ARG A 18 0.75 -12.45 -3.67
CA ARG A 18 -0.09 -12.09 -2.51
C ARG A 18 0.43 -12.70 -1.20
N LYS A 19 0.75 -14.00 -1.20
CA LYS A 19 1.39 -14.68 -0.06
C LYS A 19 2.72 -14.01 0.32
N LYS A 20 3.60 -13.82 -0.67
CA LYS A 20 4.92 -13.20 -0.53
C LYS A 20 4.84 -11.82 0.11
N TYR A 21 3.92 -10.98 -0.36
CA TYR A 21 3.75 -9.64 0.17
C TYR A 21 3.10 -9.62 1.54
N MET A 22 2.24 -10.58 1.91
CA MET A 22 1.73 -10.67 3.29
C MET A 22 2.74 -11.19 4.30
N ASP A 23 3.72 -12.00 3.88
CA ASP A 23 4.66 -12.65 4.79
C ASP A 23 5.72 -11.67 5.36
N PRO A 24 5.68 -11.31 6.66
CA PRO A 24 6.66 -10.38 7.24
C PRO A 24 8.09 -10.93 7.22
N ALA A 25 8.30 -12.24 7.06
CA ALA A 25 9.63 -12.82 6.90
C ALA A 25 10.23 -12.56 5.51
N TYR A 26 9.38 -12.29 4.51
CA TYR A 26 9.84 -11.86 3.19
C TYR A 26 10.25 -10.39 3.23
N LYS A 27 11.49 -10.10 2.86
CA LYS A 27 12.00 -8.74 2.73
C LYS A 27 11.66 -8.19 1.35
N LEU A 28 10.84 -7.14 1.28
CA LEU A 28 10.46 -6.52 0.01
C LEU A 28 11.71 -6.08 -0.75
N GLN A 29 11.77 -6.40 -2.06
CA GLN A 29 12.91 -6.02 -2.87
C GLN A 29 12.97 -4.51 -3.04
N LYS A 30 14.05 -3.88 -2.58
CA LYS A 30 14.37 -2.47 -2.89
C LYS A 30 14.80 -2.35 -4.35
N ILE A 31 14.10 -1.53 -5.13
CA ILE A 31 14.35 -1.35 -6.58
C ILE A 31 14.72 0.09 -6.96
N ARG A 32 14.63 1.01 -6.01
CA ARG A 32 15.08 2.41 -6.15
C ARG A 32 15.45 2.98 -4.78
N SER A 33 16.05 4.16 -4.77
CA SER A 33 16.31 4.92 -3.55
C SER A 33 15.72 6.33 -3.68
N VAL A 34 15.05 6.80 -2.63
CA VAL A 34 14.50 8.16 -2.55
C VAL A 34 14.95 8.75 -1.22
N SER A 35 15.41 10.01 -1.22
CA SER A 35 15.88 10.65 0.01
C SER A 35 14.74 10.85 1.01
N ASP A 36 15.06 10.91 2.31
CA ASP A 36 14.04 11.15 3.34
C ASP A 36 13.37 12.51 3.14
N GLU A 37 14.14 13.52 2.75
CA GLU A 37 13.60 14.85 2.41
C GLU A 37 12.61 14.79 1.25
N ASP A 38 12.90 13.99 0.21
CA ASP A 38 12.00 13.86 -0.94
C ASP A 38 10.74 13.08 -0.61
N VAL A 39 10.82 12.10 0.30
CA VAL A 39 9.63 11.46 0.87
C VAL A 39 8.77 12.50 1.60
N VAL A 40 9.37 13.33 2.45
CA VAL A 40 8.64 14.40 3.15
C VAL A 40 8.00 15.39 2.16
N ARG A 41 8.75 15.82 1.13
CA ARG A 41 8.26 16.74 0.09
C ARG A 41 7.11 16.14 -0.71
N VAL A 42 7.20 14.87 -1.13
CA VAL A 42 6.12 14.25 -1.91
C VAL A 42 4.88 14.01 -1.08
N LEU A 43 5.02 13.76 0.23
CA LEU A 43 3.89 13.61 1.14
C LEU A 43 3.18 14.95 1.41
N GLY A 44 3.93 16.06 1.48
CA GLY A 44 3.38 17.41 1.58
C GLY A 44 2.77 17.76 2.95
N HIS A 45 3.13 17.02 4.02
CA HIS A 45 2.58 17.27 5.36
C HIS A 45 3.33 18.36 6.12
N ARG A 46 4.66 18.38 5.98
CA ARG A 46 5.61 19.29 6.65
C ARG A 46 6.79 19.58 5.73
N GLN A 47 7.63 20.54 6.08
CA GLN A 47 8.88 20.79 5.34
C GLN A 47 10.01 19.88 5.85
N PRO A 48 10.97 19.48 4.98
CA PRO A 48 12.20 18.84 5.45
C PRO A 48 12.93 19.71 6.49
N GLY A 49 13.34 19.09 7.60
CA GLY A 49 13.96 19.79 8.73
C GLY A 49 12.97 20.46 9.71
N GLU A 50 11.67 20.53 9.38
CA GLU A 50 10.64 20.95 10.35
C GLU A 50 10.40 19.84 11.38
N ASP A 51 10.34 20.19 12.66
CA ASP A 51 9.99 19.27 13.74
C ASP A 51 8.59 18.67 13.55
N TYR A 52 8.39 17.44 14.01
CA TYR A 52 7.08 16.81 14.02
C TYR A 52 6.12 17.57 14.93
N LYS A 53 4.91 17.83 14.43
CA LYS A 53 3.86 18.49 15.23
C LYS A 53 3.13 17.46 16.07
N SER A 54 2.88 17.81 17.32
CA SER A 54 2.15 16.95 18.25
C SER A 54 0.65 17.25 18.28
N VAL A 55 -0.17 16.22 18.48
CA VAL A 55 -1.62 16.32 18.73
C VAL A 55 -1.97 16.13 20.21
N HIS A 56 -1.05 15.57 20.99
CA HIS A 56 -1.08 15.49 22.46
C HIS A 56 0.37 15.49 23.00
N PRO A 57 0.60 15.76 24.29
CA PRO A 57 1.91 15.61 24.91
C PRO A 57 2.49 14.20 24.73
N PRO A 58 3.82 14.02 24.82
CA PRO A 58 4.44 12.70 24.86
C PRO A 58 3.81 11.80 25.92
N LEU A 59 3.71 10.48 25.66
CA LEU A 59 3.05 9.54 26.58
C LEU A 59 3.73 9.49 27.96
N GLU A 60 5.05 9.70 28.02
CA GLU A 60 5.80 9.76 29.29
C GLU A 60 5.40 10.95 30.19
N GLU A 61 4.81 12.00 29.60
CA GLU A 61 4.31 13.17 30.30
C GLU A 61 2.81 13.07 30.63
N MET A 62 2.12 12.04 30.12
CA MET A 62 0.69 11.86 30.30
C MET A 62 0.37 11.02 31.54
N GLY A 63 -0.51 11.55 32.39
CA GLY A 63 -1.14 10.76 33.45
C GLY A 63 -2.24 9.87 32.88
N GLU A 64 -1.89 8.70 32.38
CA GLU A 64 -2.87 7.73 31.87
C GLU A 64 -3.52 6.93 33.02
N PRO A 65 -4.83 6.62 32.95
CA PRO A 65 -5.46 5.71 33.90
C PRO A 65 -4.85 4.31 33.77
N GLU A 66 -4.81 3.59 34.89
CA GLU A 66 -4.37 2.19 34.95
C GLU A 66 -5.16 1.34 33.94
N CYS A 67 -4.44 0.70 33.03
CA CYS A 67 -5.03 -0.09 31.96
C CYS A 67 -4.07 -1.24 31.59
N PRO A 68 -4.37 -2.49 31.97
CA PRO A 68 -3.45 -3.61 31.74
C PRO A 68 -3.15 -3.84 30.25
N ILE A 69 -4.07 -3.45 29.36
CA ILE A 69 -3.83 -3.55 27.91
C ILE A 69 -2.78 -2.55 27.42
N ARG A 70 -2.75 -1.32 27.99
CA ARG A 70 -1.76 -0.31 27.61
C ARG A 70 -0.34 -0.71 28.05
N GLU A 71 -0.23 -1.37 29.19
CA GLU A 71 1.05 -1.89 29.69
C GLU A 71 1.58 -3.07 28.84
N LEU A 72 0.69 -3.87 28.27
CA LEU A 72 1.06 -5.01 27.42
C LEU A 72 1.42 -4.61 25.98
N VAL A 73 0.88 -3.49 25.47
CA VAL A 73 0.99 -3.11 24.06
C VAL A 73 1.95 -1.93 23.88
N GLU A 74 3.15 -2.24 23.39
CA GLU A 74 4.20 -1.25 23.13
C GLU A 74 3.75 -0.17 22.11
N PRO A 75 3.71 1.13 22.47
CA PRO A 75 3.33 2.17 21.51
C PRO A 75 4.39 2.35 20.40
N THR A 76 3.96 2.79 19.21
CA THR A 76 4.90 3.12 18.12
C THR A 76 5.72 4.38 18.47
N PRO A 77 6.86 4.62 17.81
CA PRO A 77 7.66 5.83 18.04
C PRO A 77 6.85 7.13 17.89
N GLY A 78 6.00 7.23 16.86
CA GLY A 78 5.14 8.41 16.68
C GLY A 78 4.05 8.53 17.74
N ALA A 79 3.54 7.41 18.27
CA ALA A 79 2.55 7.44 19.34
C ALA A 79 3.16 7.92 20.66
N LYS A 80 4.37 7.42 21.00
CA LYS A 80 5.13 7.85 22.18
C LYS A 80 5.39 9.36 22.19
N ALA A 81 5.77 9.92 21.04
CA ALA A 81 6.05 11.34 20.90
C ALA A 81 4.80 12.23 20.76
N GLY A 82 3.62 11.63 20.61
CA GLY A 82 2.37 12.36 20.44
C GLY A 82 2.21 13.02 19.07
N ASP A 83 2.91 12.54 18.04
CA ASP A 83 2.83 13.06 16.66
C ASP A 83 1.38 13.09 16.16
N ARG A 84 1.02 14.08 15.36
CA ARG A 84 -0.27 14.06 14.63
C ARG A 84 -0.38 12.85 13.71
N ILE A 85 -1.61 12.43 13.41
CA ILE A 85 -1.89 11.38 12.43
C ILE A 85 -1.93 12.00 11.04
N ARG A 86 -1.16 11.42 10.11
CA ARG A 86 -1.07 11.80 8.68
C ARG A 86 -1.18 10.55 7.81
N TYR A 87 -1.11 10.73 6.50
CA TYR A 87 -1.42 9.65 5.56
C TYR A 87 -0.50 9.59 4.35
N VAL A 88 -0.42 8.42 3.72
CA VAL A 88 0.02 8.28 2.33
C VAL A 88 -1.06 7.52 1.55
N GLN A 89 -1.35 7.95 0.33
CA GLN A 89 -2.39 7.37 -0.51
C GLN A 89 -1.86 7.05 -1.90
N PHE A 90 -2.10 5.82 -2.34
CA PHE A 90 -1.70 5.32 -3.64
C PHE A 90 -2.92 5.06 -4.54
N THR A 91 -2.73 5.20 -5.84
CA THR A 91 -3.62 4.70 -6.88
C THR A 91 -2.83 3.66 -7.66
N ASP A 92 -3.40 2.47 -7.85
CA ASP A 92 -2.76 1.37 -8.56
C ASP A 92 -3.50 1.07 -9.86
N SER A 93 -2.81 1.16 -10.99
CA SER A 93 -3.37 0.86 -12.30
C SER A 93 -3.85 -0.59 -12.39
N VAL A 94 -5.03 -0.79 -12.96
CA VAL A 94 -5.52 -2.14 -13.30
C VAL A 94 -4.63 -2.81 -14.34
N TYR A 95 -3.75 -2.08 -15.03
CA TYR A 95 -2.79 -2.61 -16.00
C TYR A 95 -1.50 -3.02 -15.30
N PHE A 96 -1.57 -4.16 -14.61
CA PHE A 96 -0.45 -4.88 -14.00
C PHE A 96 0.37 -4.08 -12.98
N ALA A 97 -0.22 -3.12 -12.26
CA ALA A 97 0.46 -2.53 -11.10
C ALA A 97 0.94 -3.65 -10.14
N PRO A 98 2.11 -3.50 -9.49
CA PRO A 98 2.72 -4.60 -8.73
C PRO A 98 1.83 -5.10 -7.57
N ILE A 99 1.07 -4.20 -6.95
CA ILE A 99 0.15 -4.52 -5.88
C ILE A 99 -1.22 -3.89 -6.14
N SER A 100 -2.28 -4.53 -5.62
CA SER A 100 -3.67 -4.09 -5.76
C SER A 100 -4.24 -3.59 -4.42
N PRO A 101 -5.34 -2.81 -4.40
CA PRO A 101 -5.80 -2.13 -3.20
C PRO A 101 -6.06 -3.04 -1.99
N TYR A 102 -6.79 -4.16 -2.13
CA TYR A 102 -7.00 -5.07 -1.00
C TYR A 102 -5.70 -5.72 -0.52
N GLN A 103 -4.79 -6.01 -1.47
CA GLN A 103 -3.51 -6.61 -1.15
C GLN A 103 -2.61 -5.67 -0.35
N ARG A 104 -2.71 -4.35 -0.55
CA ARG A 104 -2.05 -3.36 0.31
C ARG A 104 -2.54 -3.47 1.75
N SER A 105 -3.86 -3.45 1.98
CA SER A 105 -4.41 -3.57 3.35
C SER A 105 -3.99 -4.86 4.04
N TRP A 106 -4.02 -5.99 3.32
CA TRP A 106 -3.58 -7.27 3.87
C TRP A 106 -2.09 -7.23 4.21
N MET A 107 -1.24 -6.80 3.26
CA MET A 107 0.19 -6.65 3.51
C MET A 107 0.47 -5.76 4.72
N TYR A 108 -0.18 -4.60 4.80
CA TYR A 108 0.05 -3.62 5.88
C TYR A 108 -0.33 -4.21 7.23
N SER A 109 -1.45 -4.94 7.31
CA SER A 109 -1.94 -5.54 8.56
C SER A 109 -1.02 -6.64 9.10
N TYR A 110 -0.22 -7.27 8.23
CA TYR A 110 0.77 -8.28 8.63
C TYR A 110 2.16 -7.70 8.91
N ARG A 111 2.48 -6.49 8.40
CA ARG A 111 3.83 -5.92 8.46
C ARG A 111 3.99 -4.71 9.38
N TYR A 112 2.95 -3.89 9.52
CA TYR A 112 3.04 -2.59 10.19
C TYR A 112 2.21 -2.56 11.47
N ARG A 113 2.70 -1.83 12.48
CA ARG A 113 2.04 -1.65 13.77
C ARG A 113 1.33 -0.30 13.81
N GLY A 114 0.18 -0.22 14.48
CA GLY A 114 -0.49 1.05 14.78
C GLY A 114 -0.90 1.88 13.56
N MET A 115 -1.37 1.20 12.51
CA MET A 115 -1.81 1.82 11.27
C MET A 115 -3.32 1.65 11.06
N ASP A 116 -3.93 2.61 10.37
CA ASP A 116 -5.31 2.56 9.87
C ASP A 116 -5.27 2.54 8.34
N SER A 117 -6.04 1.66 7.69
CA SER A 117 -5.96 1.48 6.24
C SER A 117 -7.33 1.39 5.57
N GLY A 118 -7.49 2.19 4.51
CA GLY A 118 -8.70 2.25 3.70
C GLY A 118 -8.50 1.70 2.28
N THR A 119 -9.35 0.76 1.88
CA THR A 119 -9.35 0.17 0.53
C THR A 119 -10.51 0.68 -0.31
N LEU A 120 -10.21 1.21 -1.49
CA LEU A 120 -11.20 1.55 -2.51
C LEU A 120 -10.71 1.04 -3.88
N SER A 121 -11.58 1.08 -4.90
CA SER A 121 -11.18 0.70 -6.26
C SER A 121 -10.08 1.61 -6.82
N GLY A 122 -10.30 2.92 -6.73
CA GLY A 122 -9.42 3.93 -7.32
C GLY A 122 -8.36 4.51 -6.40
N ARG A 123 -8.29 4.07 -5.14
CA ARG A 123 -7.25 4.52 -4.19
C ARG A 123 -7.12 3.56 -3.01
N HIS A 124 -5.94 3.56 -2.41
CA HIS A 124 -5.65 2.89 -1.16
C HIS A 124 -4.89 3.85 -0.24
N VAL A 125 -5.34 4.01 1.00
CA VAL A 125 -4.76 4.93 1.98
C VAL A 125 -4.29 4.17 3.21
N VAL A 126 -3.19 4.65 3.79
CA VAL A 126 -2.78 4.30 5.15
C VAL A 126 -2.56 5.58 5.95
N GLU A 127 -3.21 5.65 7.12
CA GLU A 127 -3.04 6.69 8.11
C GLU A 127 -2.28 6.12 9.31
N ALA A 128 -1.29 6.85 9.80
CA ALA A 128 -0.54 6.51 11.00
C ALA A 128 0.05 7.79 11.61
N ARG A 129 0.75 7.68 12.74
CA ARG A 129 1.50 8.81 13.30
C ARG A 129 2.53 9.30 12.30
N GLU A 130 2.76 10.62 12.24
CA GLU A 130 3.47 11.25 11.12
C GLU A 130 4.84 10.64 10.81
N ARG A 131 5.72 10.44 11.81
CA ARG A 131 7.02 9.79 11.57
C ARG A 131 6.90 8.33 11.13
N ASP A 132 5.87 7.63 11.60
CA ASP A 132 5.65 6.22 11.28
C ASP A 132 5.13 6.09 9.84
N VAL A 133 4.24 6.99 9.39
CA VAL A 133 3.77 7.00 7.99
C VAL A 133 4.86 7.42 7.01
N GLU A 134 5.79 8.30 7.41
CA GLU A 134 6.97 8.62 6.59
C GLU A 134 7.87 7.40 6.36
N ALA A 135 8.12 6.62 7.41
CA ALA A 135 8.89 5.38 7.31
C ALA A 135 8.19 4.33 6.42
N ILE A 136 6.87 4.16 6.59
CA ILE A 136 6.05 3.28 5.74
C ILE A 136 6.10 3.76 4.27
N ALA A 137 5.88 5.04 4.02
CA ALA A 137 5.88 5.61 2.68
C ALA A 137 7.24 5.38 1.98
N LYS A 138 8.36 5.60 2.69
CA LYS A 138 9.70 5.36 2.15
C LYS A 138 9.88 3.91 1.70
N GLU A 139 9.58 2.93 2.57
CA GLU A 139 9.72 1.51 2.23
C GLU A 139 8.89 1.16 0.99
N LEU A 140 7.64 1.62 0.96
CA LEU A 140 6.72 1.34 -0.15
C LEU A 140 7.21 1.94 -1.46
N ILE A 141 7.60 3.23 -1.46
CA ILE A 141 8.12 3.93 -2.64
C ILE A 141 9.41 3.28 -3.14
N GLU A 142 10.31 2.87 -2.24
CA GLU A 142 11.60 2.26 -2.62
C GLU A 142 11.48 0.80 -3.09
N SER A 143 10.39 0.12 -2.75
CA SER A 143 10.21 -1.32 -2.98
C SER A 143 9.55 -1.70 -4.30
N GLU A 144 9.55 -3.01 -4.58
CA GLU A 144 8.82 -3.64 -5.69
C GLU A 144 7.29 -3.50 -5.64
N THR A 145 6.73 -2.95 -4.56
CA THR A 145 5.28 -2.68 -4.44
C THR A 145 4.88 -1.35 -5.07
N PHE A 146 5.86 -0.60 -5.58
CA PHE A 146 5.67 0.67 -6.26
C PHE A 146 6.29 0.60 -7.66
N ASP A 147 5.47 0.87 -8.68
CA ASP A 147 5.95 1.14 -10.03
C ASP A 147 5.74 2.60 -10.39
N ALA A 148 6.76 3.24 -10.97
CA ALA A 148 6.75 4.67 -11.24
C ALA A 148 5.69 5.10 -12.26
N ALA A 149 5.24 4.20 -13.15
CA ALA A 149 4.21 4.48 -14.15
C ALA A 149 2.80 4.02 -13.74
N ARG A 150 2.72 2.90 -13.02
CA ARG A 150 1.47 2.19 -12.67
C ARG A 150 1.00 2.42 -11.25
N THR A 151 1.82 3.03 -10.40
CA THR A 151 1.45 3.43 -9.04
C THR A 151 1.64 4.94 -8.88
N GLY A 152 0.56 5.65 -8.56
CA GLY A 152 0.58 7.09 -8.34
C GLY A 152 0.36 7.45 -6.87
N ILE A 153 1.15 8.39 -6.34
CA ILE A 153 0.96 8.97 -5.00
C ILE A 153 -0.04 10.12 -5.12
N ARG A 154 -1.26 9.94 -4.59
CA ARG A 154 -2.39 10.82 -4.88
C ARG A 154 -3.33 10.95 -3.70
N GLY A 155 -3.38 12.11 -3.03
CA GLY A 155 -4.25 12.39 -1.87
C GLY A 155 -5.66 12.81 -2.27
N ARG A 156 -5.79 13.44 -3.44
CA ARG A 156 -7.07 13.87 -4.03
C ARG A 156 -7.07 13.70 -5.55
N THR A 157 -8.24 13.86 -6.18
CA THR A 157 -8.40 13.75 -7.65
C THR A 157 -7.77 12.46 -8.18
N VAL A 158 -8.15 11.33 -7.60
CA VAL A 158 -7.45 10.04 -7.76
C VAL A 158 -7.78 9.30 -9.06
N HIS A 159 -8.62 9.88 -9.92
CA HIS A 159 -9.06 9.22 -11.16
C HIS A 159 -7.86 8.77 -12.02
N GLY A 160 -7.88 7.53 -12.50
CA GLY A 160 -6.79 6.97 -13.31
C GLY A 160 -6.64 5.46 -13.27
N HIS A 161 -6.99 4.80 -12.16
CA HIS A 161 -6.72 3.36 -11.98
C HIS A 161 -7.27 2.47 -13.12
N ALA A 162 -8.45 2.80 -13.64
CA ALA A 162 -9.15 2.05 -14.69
C ALA A 162 -9.03 2.69 -16.09
N LEU A 163 -8.24 3.76 -16.24
CA LEU A 163 -8.07 4.44 -17.52
C LEU A 163 -6.98 3.76 -18.34
N ARG A 164 -7.09 3.91 -19.67
CA ARG A 164 -5.97 3.61 -20.56
C ARG A 164 -4.74 4.42 -20.13
N LEU A 165 -3.58 3.81 -20.31
CA LEU A 165 -2.29 4.47 -20.12
C LEU A 165 -2.08 5.50 -21.25
N ASP A 166 -1.25 6.50 -21.01
CA ASP A 166 -0.84 7.47 -22.03
C ASP A 166 0.17 6.87 -23.03
N GLU A 167 0.63 7.68 -23.98
CA GLU A 167 1.60 7.25 -25.00
C GLU A 167 2.98 6.83 -24.46
N ASN A 168 3.27 7.14 -23.20
CA ASN A 168 4.51 6.76 -22.50
C ASN A 168 4.27 5.60 -21.51
N GLY A 169 3.06 5.03 -21.48
CA GLY A 169 2.70 3.93 -20.58
C GLY A 169 2.40 4.37 -19.14
N ILE A 170 2.16 5.66 -18.92
CA ILE A 170 1.93 6.28 -17.61
C ILE A 170 0.43 6.29 -17.29
N MET A 171 0.08 6.02 -16.03
CA MET A 171 -1.30 6.11 -15.55
C MET A 171 -1.76 7.57 -15.49
N PHE A 172 -2.92 7.85 -16.11
CA PHE A 172 -3.56 9.17 -16.13
C PHE A 172 -3.65 9.82 -14.74
N ASP A 173 -3.17 11.06 -14.60
CA ASP A 173 -3.36 11.92 -13.44
C ASP A 173 -3.93 13.28 -13.89
N ALA A 174 -5.17 13.60 -13.51
CA ALA A 174 -5.79 14.88 -13.86
C ALA A 174 -5.04 16.11 -13.32
N MET A 175 -4.24 15.93 -12.25
CA MET A 175 -3.42 17.01 -11.69
C MET A 175 -1.99 17.02 -12.22
N GLN A 176 -1.61 16.01 -13.01
CA GLN A 176 -0.25 15.81 -13.53
C GLN A 176 0.81 16.00 -12.44
N ARG A 177 0.66 15.33 -11.28
CA ARG A 177 1.62 15.45 -10.17
C ARG A 177 2.98 14.88 -10.54
N TYR A 178 3.02 13.93 -11.46
CA TYR A 178 4.23 13.37 -12.00
C TYR A 178 4.21 13.38 -13.52
N VAL A 179 5.40 13.50 -14.10
CA VAL A 179 5.63 13.57 -15.54
C VAL A 179 6.73 12.60 -15.95
N PHE A 180 6.65 12.08 -17.17
CA PHE A 180 7.70 11.24 -17.75
C PHE A 180 8.75 12.11 -18.44
N ASP A 181 9.99 12.03 -17.98
CA ASP A 181 11.13 12.69 -18.60
C ASP A 181 11.68 11.80 -19.72
N LYS A 182 11.39 12.15 -20.98
CA LYS A 182 11.85 11.40 -22.15
C LYS A 182 13.38 11.35 -22.31
N SER A 183 14.11 12.30 -21.73
CA SER A 183 15.57 12.35 -21.85
C SER A 183 16.26 11.33 -20.93
N THR A 184 15.69 11.08 -19.74
CA THR A 184 16.24 10.15 -18.76
C THR A 184 15.49 8.81 -18.70
N GLY A 185 14.24 8.79 -19.17
CA GLY A 185 13.30 7.68 -19.02
C GLY A 185 12.74 7.55 -17.61
N GLU A 186 12.88 8.58 -16.76
CA GLU A 186 12.43 8.57 -15.37
C GLU A 186 11.07 9.26 -15.21
N VAL A 187 10.34 8.87 -14.17
CA VAL A 187 9.15 9.59 -13.73
C VAL A 187 9.54 10.52 -12.59
N LYS A 188 9.16 11.80 -12.72
CA LYS A 188 9.47 12.85 -11.75
C LYS A 188 8.19 13.47 -11.21
N TYR A 189 8.06 13.51 -9.89
CA TYR A 189 7.01 14.28 -9.22
C TYR A 189 7.37 15.76 -9.26
N VAL A 190 6.50 16.56 -9.87
CA VAL A 190 6.59 18.04 -9.95
C VAL A 190 5.60 18.71 -9.00
N LYS A 191 4.73 17.92 -8.37
CA LYS A 191 3.82 18.33 -7.30
C LYS A 191 3.81 17.27 -6.20
N ASP A 192 3.42 17.66 -5.01
CA ASP A 192 3.19 16.76 -3.89
C ASP A 192 1.92 15.91 -4.10
N MET A 193 1.64 15.05 -3.11
CA MET A 193 0.51 14.13 -3.14
C MET A 193 -0.85 14.82 -3.31
N VAL A 194 -1.02 16.06 -2.81
CA VAL A 194 -2.28 16.81 -2.90
C VAL A 194 -2.33 17.78 -4.08
N GLY A 195 -1.21 17.97 -4.78
CA GLY A 195 -1.11 18.70 -6.03
C GLY A 195 -0.46 20.08 -5.94
N GLU A 196 0.19 20.39 -4.81
CA GLU A 196 0.96 21.63 -4.68
C GLU A 196 2.34 21.47 -5.35
N PRO A 197 2.84 22.47 -6.08
CA PRO A 197 4.16 22.39 -6.71
C PRO A 197 5.28 22.13 -5.69
N VAL A 198 6.18 21.20 -6.01
CA VAL A 198 7.40 21.00 -5.20
C VAL A 198 8.51 21.95 -5.68
N PRO A 199 9.44 22.39 -4.80
CA PRO A 199 10.51 23.32 -5.19
C PRO A 199 11.46 22.77 -6.26
N ALA A 200 11.65 21.45 -6.28
CA ALA A 200 12.47 20.75 -7.26
C ALA A 200 11.82 19.40 -7.62
N PRO A 201 11.86 18.97 -8.90
CA PRO A 201 11.30 17.67 -9.29
C PRO A 201 11.95 16.51 -8.56
N ILE A 202 11.13 15.59 -8.05
CA ILE A 202 11.56 14.41 -7.29
C ILE A 202 11.53 13.19 -8.21
N SER A 203 12.69 12.59 -8.50
CA SER A 203 12.72 11.34 -9.29
C SER A 203 12.28 10.16 -8.44
N VAL A 204 11.34 9.37 -8.97
CA VAL A 204 10.96 8.06 -8.41
C VAL A 204 11.45 6.91 -9.31
N GLY A 205 12.45 7.19 -10.14
CA GLY A 205 13.10 6.21 -11.01
C GLY A 205 12.33 5.89 -12.29
N LYS A 206 12.78 4.85 -12.98
CA LYS A 206 12.21 4.39 -14.25
C LYS A 206 10.99 3.49 -14.00
N PRO A 207 10.01 3.49 -14.91
CA PRO A 207 8.97 2.45 -14.95
C PRO A 207 9.58 1.06 -15.09
N LEU A 208 8.98 0.06 -14.45
CA LEU A 208 9.27 -1.35 -14.67
C LEU A 208 8.84 -1.75 -16.08
N SER A 209 9.49 -2.77 -16.62
CA SER A 209 9.07 -3.36 -17.90
C SER A 209 7.74 -4.10 -17.75
N GLU A 210 6.98 -4.23 -18.85
CA GLU A 210 5.73 -5.02 -18.87
C GLU A 210 5.92 -6.46 -18.36
N ASN A 211 7.05 -7.09 -18.71
CA ASN A 211 7.35 -8.45 -18.27
C ASN A 211 7.56 -8.54 -16.75
N GLU A 212 8.24 -7.56 -16.17
CA GLU A 212 8.41 -7.48 -14.72
C GLU A 212 7.08 -7.20 -14.02
N LEU A 213 6.26 -6.29 -14.57
CA LEU A 213 4.94 -5.99 -14.03
C LEU A 213 4.03 -7.23 -14.01
N LYS A 214 3.97 -7.97 -15.12
CA LYS A 214 3.21 -9.24 -15.19
C LYS A 214 3.71 -10.30 -14.20
N THR A 215 5.00 -10.32 -13.92
CA THR A 215 5.61 -11.25 -12.96
C THR A 215 5.35 -10.84 -11.50
N ARG A 216 5.31 -9.54 -11.21
CA ARG A 216 5.18 -9.01 -9.84
C ARG A 216 3.73 -8.77 -9.41
N THR A 217 2.83 -8.58 -10.37
CA THR A 217 1.48 -8.16 -10.06
C THR A 217 0.73 -9.14 -9.16
N THR A 218 -0.24 -8.60 -8.43
CA THR A 218 -1.19 -9.36 -7.60
C THR A 218 -2.59 -9.41 -8.21
N ILE A 219 -2.79 -8.75 -9.36
CA ILE A 219 -4.08 -8.68 -10.05
C ILE A 219 -4.24 -9.86 -11.01
N TYR A 220 -5.46 -10.39 -11.07
CA TYR A 220 -5.86 -11.33 -12.11
C TYR A 220 -6.46 -10.58 -13.30
N ARG A 221 -6.05 -10.94 -14.52
CA ARG A 221 -6.54 -10.33 -15.77
C ARG A 221 -6.62 -11.34 -16.90
N ALA A 222 -7.51 -11.08 -17.86
CA ALA A 222 -7.69 -11.94 -19.03
C ALA A 222 -6.49 -11.93 -19.99
N ASP A 223 -5.75 -10.82 -20.07
CA ASP A 223 -4.52 -10.64 -20.87
C ASP A 223 -3.23 -10.93 -20.06
N GLY A 224 -3.39 -11.57 -18.91
CA GLY A 224 -2.33 -12.14 -18.07
C GLY A 224 -2.79 -13.48 -17.50
N ILE A 225 -2.64 -13.68 -16.19
CA ILE A 225 -3.24 -14.84 -15.52
C ILE A 225 -4.66 -14.47 -15.09
N THR A 226 -5.63 -15.21 -15.60
CA THR A 226 -7.04 -15.04 -15.21
C THR A 226 -7.35 -15.82 -13.94
N ILE A 227 -8.27 -15.31 -13.12
CA ILE A 227 -8.68 -15.99 -11.87
C ILE A 227 -9.25 -17.39 -12.13
N LYS A 228 -9.78 -17.64 -13.34
CA LYS A 228 -10.27 -18.96 -13.75
C LYS A 228 -9.17 -20.03 -13.80
N GLN A 229 -7.91 -19.63 -13.88
CA GLN A 229 -6.76 -20.55 -13.85
C GLN A 229 -6.32 -20.91 -12.43
N ASP A 230 -6.84 -20.25 -11.39
CA ASP A 230 -6.51 -20.53 -9.98
C ASP A 230 -7.72 -21.09 -9.23
N ALA A 231 -8.01 -22.37 -9.50
CA ALA A 231 -9.19 -23.06 -8.98
C ALA A 231 -9.24 -23.11 -7.44
N GLU A 232 -8.08 -23.19 -6.78
CA GLU A 232 -7.99 -23.19 -5.31
C GLU A 232 -8.50 -21.87 -4.71
N VAL A 233 -8.19 -20.73 -5.34
CA VAL A 233 -8.72 -19.42 -4.93
C VAL A 233 -10.23 -19.38 -5.10
N LEU A 234 -10.74 -19.84 -6.24
CA LEU A 234 -12.18 -19.87 -6.49
C LEU A 234 -12.92 -20.77 -5.50
N GLN A 235 -12.36 -21.95 -5.21
CA GLN A 235 -12.91 -22.86 -4.21
C GLN A 235 -12.95 -22.20 -2.83
N MET A 236 -11.87 -21.55 -2.40
CA MET A 236 -11.83 -20.88 -1.10
C MET A 236 -12.85 -19.73 -1.01
N VAL A 237 -13.00 -18.94 -2.07
CA VAL A 237 -14.02 -17.87 -2.12
C VAL A 237 -15.43 -18.44 -2.02
N GLN A 238 -15.72 -19.53 -2.74
CA GLN A 238 -17.02 -20.21 -2.69
C GLN A 238 -17.29 -20.83 -1.31
N ASN A 239 -16.29 -21.47 -0.71
CA ASN A 239 -16.39 -22.02 0.64
C ASN A 239 -16.73 -20.91 1.65
N VAL A 240 -15.98 -19.81 1.66
CA VAL A 240 -16.26 -18.67 2.56
C VAL A 240 -17.65 -18.09 2.33
N HIS A 241 -18.11 -18.00 1.07
CA HIS A 241 -19.46 -17.56 0.75
C HIS A 241 -20.50 -18.47 1.41
N TRP A 242 -20.43 -19.78 1.16
CA TRP A 242 -21.41 -20.73 1.67
C TRP A 242 -21.37 -20.86 3.19
N GLU A 243 -20.18 -20.98 3.79
CA GLU A 243 -20.01 -21.04 5.25
C GLU A 243 -20.65 -19.82 5.93
N ARG A 244 -20.51 -18.61 5.35
CA ARG A 244 -21.18 -17.41 5.88
C ARG A 244 -22.70 -17.46 5.68
N SER A 245 -23.17 -17.93 4.53
CA SER A 245 -24.61 -18.04 4.25
C SER A 245 -25.31 -19.02 5.20
N PHE A 246 -24.74 -20.21 5.39
CA PHE A 246 -25.31 -21.21 6.31
C PHE A 246 -25.07 -20.84 7.76
N GLY A 247 -23.90 -20.30 8.10
CA GLY A 247 -23.64 -19.76 9.43
C GLY A 247 -24.64 -18.66 9.83
N GLY A 248 -25.07 -17.82 8.89
CA GLY A 248 -26.10 -16.81 9.12
C GLY A 248 -27.52 -17.37 9.22
N PHE A 249 -27.79 -18.51 8.59
CA PHE A 249 -29.09 -19.19 8.67
C PHE A 249 -29.23 -20.04 9.93
N GLU A 250 -28.27 -20.93 10.17
CA GLU A 250 -28.23 -21.85 11.30
C GLU A 250 -26.77 -22.14 11.72
N PRO A 251 -26.17 -21.35 12.64
CA PRO A 251 -24.72 -21.34 12.90
C PRO A 251 -24.14 -22.62 13.50
N PHE A 252 -24.97 -23.50 14.04
CA PHE A 252 -24.54 -24.73 14.73
C PHE A 252 -24.66 -25.99 13.87
N LYS A 253 -25.19 -25.86 12.66
CA LYS A 253 -25.38 -26.99 11.75
C LYS A 253 -24.17 -27.11 10.84
N GLU A 254 -23.55 -28.28 10.88
CA GLU A 254 -22.45 -28.61 9.97
C GLU A 254 -22.95 -28.49 8.52
N ALA A 255 -22.33 -27.60 7.76
CA ALA A 255 -22.62 -27.44 6.36
C ALA A 255 -22.00 -28.63 5.59
N LYS A 256 -22.85 -29.44 4.94
CA LYS A 256 -22.41 -30.60 4.15
C LYS A 256 -22.29 -30.17 2.69
N PHE A 257 -21.06 -30.15 2.15
CA PHE A 257 -20.75 -29.83 0.75
C PHE A 257 -20.02 -30.99 0.08
#